data_AF-A0A8S3PYJ4-F1
#
_entry.id   AF-A0A8S3PYJ4-F1
#
_cell.length_a   1.000
_cell.length_b   1.000
_cell.length_c   1.000
_cell.angle_alpha   90.00
_cell.angle_beta   90.00
_cell.angle_gamma   90.00
#
_symmetry.space_group_name_H-M   'P 1'
#
loop_
_entity.id
_entity.type
_entity.pdbx_description
1 polymer ?
#
loop_
_entity_poly.entity_id
_entity_poly.type
_entity_poly.pdbx_seq_one_letter_code
_entity_poly.pdbx_strand_id
1 'polypeptide(L)'
;MFLFDINRQLFDGIFFKFRHVHFMKNVQSFLEDELKEAETKGSKCALKKINVKSVNQIRWTKTAKEVIPCAIKLLAENKNDGFLWSVLGTLYDNADQSTDANFCFKQAARLTGKITPFIKQWNYLGPFVIGKTEFDGDPVEAYGGIYNVSKYREHKNQKFYSEFSLGGEITWQVYNQRQPKDVMKIAPTVNWNELINTLSSMGITEWQGWVVGEFSLNDDRQNVALQCLGHHTIYVDGIPVTGDVYHRNQFFFGLQLNRGLHTIYVRLRGKVGANLMCSLQVKQVPFEVLNPHYLPDIVDGHVFGKHIAIPVANYHFSKWIKISKIKLVDQSHGNDITFELLNQVNIAPGQILPVNIVFRIVRDIAM
;
A
#
# COMPACT_ATOMS: atom_id res chain seq x y z
N MET A 1 27.60 -22.69 23.45
CA MET A 1 28.02 -22.45 24.84
C MET A 1 29.35 -21.71 24.80
N PHE A 2 29.31 -20.39 24.89
CA PHE A 2 30.46 -19.52 25.16
C PHE A 2 29.91 -18.28 25.87
N LEU A 3 30.17 -18.20 27.18
CA LEU A 3 29.88 -17.06 28.03
C LEU A 3 31.08 -16.12 27.97
N PHE A 4 30.83 -14.84 27.76
CA PHE A 4 31.79 -13.79 28.09
C PHE A 4 31.30 -13.05 29.33
N ASP A 5 32.11 -13.18 30.37
CA ASP A 5 32.04 -12.53 31.66
C ASP A 5 32.79 -11.19 31.54
N ILE A 6 32.15 -10.05 31.87
CA ILE A 6 32.85 -8.77 31.99
C ILE A 6 32.43 -8.09 33.28
N ASN A 7 33.46 -7.90 34.09
CA ASN A 7 33.49 -7.33 35.42
C ASN A 7 32.86 -5.94 35.53
N ARG A 8 32.27 -5.74 36.70
CA ARG A 8 31.66 -4.54 37.24
C ARG A 8 32.71 -3.82 38.08
N GLN A 9 33.18 -2.64 37.69
CA GLN A 9 33.59 -1.56 38.61
C GLN A 9 34.06 -0.28 37.90
N LEU A 10 33.74 0.84 38.55
CA LEU A 10 34.23 2.22 38.38
C LEU A 10 33.57 3.05 37.26
N PHE A 11 32.63 3.93 37.64
CA PHE A 11 32.86 5.38 37.62
C PHE A 11 31.74 6.10 38.39
N ASP A 12 32.12 6.77 39.47
CA ASP A 12 31.33 7.73 40.21
C ASP A 12 31.07 9.02 39.41
N GLY A 13 29.91 9.62 39.62
CA GLY A 13 29.78 11.07 39.72
C GLY A 13 29.67 11.91 38.45
N ILE A 14 28.66 11.67 37.60
CA ILE A 14 28.02 12.74 36.79
C ILE A 14 26.51 12.46 36.73
N PHE A 15 25.71 13.37 37.30
CA PHE A 15 24.24 13.36 37.25
C PHE A 15 23.77 13.67 35.81
N PHE A 16 23.81 12.67 34.93
CA PHE A 16 22.96 12.67 33.73
C PHE A 16 21.63 12.03 34.10
N LYS A 17 20.54 12.74 33.82
CA LYS A 17 19.16 12.27 33.94
C LYS A 17 18.95 11.18 32.89
N PHE A 18 19.47 9.98 33.14
CA PHE A 18 19.23 8.81 32.31
C PHE A 18 17.73 8.49 32.40
N ARG A 19 17.04 8.69 31.27
CA ARG A 19 15.70 8.16 31.01
C ARG A 19 15.77 6.67 31.37
N HIS A 20 15.09 6.27 32.44
CA HIS A 20 15.07 4.89 32.92
C HIS A 20 14.82 3.95 31.74
N VAL A 21 15.74 3.03 31.53
CA VAL A 21 15.64 1.94 30.57
C VAL A 21 14.31 1.23 30.80
N HIS A 22 13.42 1.32 29.82
CA HIS A 22 12.05 0.86 29.93
C HIS A 22 11.99 -0.67 30.08
N PHE A 23 11.66 -1.11 31.29
CA PHE A 23 10.95 -2.37 31.52
C PHE A 23 9.72 -2.38 30.59
N MET A 24 9.43 -3.50 29.92
CA MET A 24 8.33 -3.59 28.95
C MET A 24 7.03 -3.05 29.54
N LYS A 25 6.67 -1.80 29.22
CA LYS A 25 5.41 -1.19 29.65
C LYS A 25 4.27 -2.08 29.12
N ASN A 26 3.38 -2.49 30.01
CA ASN A 26 2.10 -3.07 29.61
C ASN A 26 1.32 -2.00 28.81
N VAL A 27 0.52 -2.41 27.82
CA VAL A 27 -0.31 -1.52 27.00
C VAL A 27 -1.14 -0.58 27.88
N GLN A 28 -1.73 -1.12 28.96
CA GLN A 28 -2.53 -0.34 29.88
C GLN A 28 -1.70 0.76 30.59
N SER A 29 -0.55 0.37 31.16
CA SER A 29 0.34 1.33 31.83
C SER A 29 0.87 2.40 30.88
N PHE A 30 1.16 2.06 29.63
CA PHE A 30 1.60 3.04 28.63
C PHE A 30 0.52 4.10 28.40
N LEU A 31 -0.72 3.69 28.13
CA LEU A 31 -1.81 4.63 27.85
C LEU A 31 -2.16 5.49 29.08
N GLU A 32 -2.13 4.92 30.28
CA GLU A 32 -2.36 5.66 31.53
C GLU A 32 -1.27 6.69 31.81
N ASP A 33 0.00 6.33 31.61
CA ASP A 33 1.14 7.23 31.79
C ASP A 33 1.05 8.39 30.79
N GLU A 34 0.77 8.12 29.52
CA GLU A 34 0.65 9.14 28.48
C GLU A 34 -0.54 10.08 28.72
N LEU A 35 -1.67 9.56 29.22
CA LEU A 35 -2.81 10.39 29.59
C LEU A 35 -2.48 11.33 30.77
N LYS A 36 -1.81 10.81 31.81
CA LYS A 36 -1.36 11.63 32.95
C LYS A 36 -0.31 12.66 32.52
N GLU A 37 0.60 12.29 31.64
CA GLU A 37 1.61 13.21 31.10
C GLU A 37 0.97 14.34 30.29
N ALA A 38 -0.02 14.01 29.45
CA ALA A 38 -0.79 15.02 28.71
C ALA A 38 -1.54 15.97 29.65
N GLU A 39 -2.10 15.47 30.75
CA GLU A 39 -2.77 16.29 31.77
C GLU A 39 -1.81 17.21 32.52
N THR A 40 -0.67 16.70 32.97
CA THR A 40 0.36 17.47 33.70
C THR A 40 1.01 18.55 32.84
N LYS A 41 1.17 18.30 31.53
CA LYS A 41 1.68 19.29 30.56
C LYS A 41 0.60 20.26 30.05
N GLY A 42 -0.62 20.19 30.56
CA GLY A 42 -1.75 21.03 30.12
C GLY A 42 -2.18 20.78 28.66
N SER A 43 -1.69 19.71 28.03
CA SER A 43 -1.94 19.36 26.64
C SER A 43 -3.20 18.50 26.55
N LYS A 44 -4.37 19.14 26.58
CA LYS A 44 -5.67 18.44 26.50
C LYS A 44 -6.13 18.28 25.05
N CYS A 45 -6.82 17.17 24.78
CA CYS A 45 -7.50 16.98 23.50
C CYS A 45 -8.51 18.11 23.23
N ALA A 46 -8.34 18.82 22.11
CA ALA A 46 -9.19 19.95 21.73
C ALA A 46 -10.57 19.54 21.17
N LEU A 47 -10.80 18.24 20.91
CA LEU A 47 -12.05 17.75 20.34
C LEU A 47 -13.13 17.56 21.39
N LYS A 48 -14.32 18.12 21.14
CA LYS A 48 -15.52 17.91 21.97
C LYS A 48 -16.05 16.48 21.90
N LYS A 49 -15.99 15.86 20.71
CA LYS A 49 -16.39 14.47 20.46
C LYS A 49 -15.22 13.72 19.83
N ILE A 50 -14.72 12.71 20.53
CA ILE A 50 -13.59 11.90 20.11
C ILE A 50 -14.16 10.69 19.35
N ASN A 51 -13.83 10.58 18.07
CA ASN A 51 -14.09 9.43 17.22
C ASN A 51 -13.07 9.41 16.09
N VAL A 52 -13.01 8.30 15.33
CA VAL A 52 -12.04 8.11 14.24
C VAL A 52 -12.08 9.28 13.24
N LYS A 53 -13.27 9.71 12.84
CA LYS A 53 -13.45 10.81 11.87
C LYS A 53 -12.90 12.14 12.39
N SER A 54 -13.22 12.52 13.63
CA SER A 54 -12.75 13.79 14.20
C SER A 54 -11.25 13.82 14.47
N VAL A 55 -10.66 12.69 14.88
CA VAL A 55 -9.20 12.56 15.04
C VAL A 55 -8.49 12.62 13.69
N ASN A 56 -9.03 11.96 12.66
CA ASN A 56 -8.48 12.01 11.30
C ASN A 56 -8.49 13.44 10.71
N GLN A 57 -9.57 14.19 10.89
CA GLN A 57 -9.65 15.60 10.44
C GLN A 57 -8.50 16.46 11.00
N ILE A 58 -8.24 16.36 12.30
CA ILE A 58 -7.15 17.12 12.92
C ILE A 58 -5.77 16.56 12.56
N ARG A 59 -5.64 15.24 12.34
CA ARG A 59 -4.37 14.62 11.95
C ARG A 59 -3.82 15.15 10.63
N TRP A 60 -4.69 15.47 9.66
CA TRP A 60 -4.25 15.98 8.36
C TRP A 60 -4.03 17.49 8.31
N THR A 61 -4.46 18.23 9.32
CA THR A 61 -4.49 19.71 9.32
C THR A 61 -3.68 20.36 10.43
N LYS A 62 -3.40 19.64 11.52
CA LYS A 62 -2.69 20.15 12.71
C LYS A 62 -1.35 19.47 12.91
N THR A 63 -0.55 20.04 13.81
CA THR A 63 0.75 19.46 14.20
C THR A 63 0.56 18.17 14.99
N ALA A 64 1.53 17.25 14.91
CA ALA A 64 1.41 15.96 15.59
C ALA A 64 1.21 16.10 17.10
N LYS A 65 1.93 17.02 17.76
CA LYS A 65 1.83 17.30 19.20
C LYS A 65 0.41 17.69 19.65
N GLU A 66 -0.32 18.43 18.82
CA GLU A 66 -1.71 18.81 19.11
C GLU A 66 -2.69 17.64 19.01
N VAL A 67 -2.37 16.64 18.19
CA VAL A 67 -3.26 15.52 17.86
C VAL A 67 -3.07 14.34 18.82
N ILE A 68 -1.84 14.13 19.31
CA ILE A 68 -1.47 13.02 20.21
C ILE A 68 -2.47 12.84 21.37
N PRO A 69 -2.86 13.87 22.15
CA PRO A 69 -3.79 13.69 23.27
C PRO A 69 -5.16 13.14 22.84
N CYS A 70 -5.65 13.52 21.66
CA CYS A 70 -6.90 13.00 21.12
C CYS A 70 -6.76 11.57 20.61
N ALA A 71 -5.64 11.26 19.96
CA ALA A 71 -5.35 9.91 19.46
C ALA A 71 -5.20 8.90 20.61
N ILE A 72 -4.52 9.27 21.70
CA ILE A 72 -4.38 8.42 22.90
C ILE A 72 -5.77 8.10 23.49
N LYS A 73 -6.62 9.13 23.67
CA LYS A 73 -7.99 8.93 24.19
C LYS A 73 -8.82 8.00 23.31
N LEU A 74 -8.77 8.18 21.99
CA LEU A 74 -9.47 7.32 21.04
C LEU A 74 -8.96 5.86 21.11
N LEU A 75 -7.64 5.69 21.23
CA LEU A 75 -6.99 4.38 21.32
C LEU A 75 -7.26 3.68 22.66
N ALA A 76 -7.40 4.43 23.75
CA ALA A 76 -7.76 3.89 25.06
C ALA A 76 -9.13 3.20 25.05
N GLU A 77 -10.06 3.67 24.23
CA GLU A 77 -11.36 3.02 24.00
C GLU A 77 -11.27 1.85 22.99
N ASN A 78 -10.25 1.82 22.13
CA ASN A 78 -10.11 0.90 20.99
C ASN A 78 -8.75 0.19 20.96
N LYS A 79 -8.32 -0.38 22.09
CA LYS A 79 -6.95 -0.90 22.30
C LYS A 79 -6.53 -2.00 21.32
N ASN A 80 -7.50 -2.70 20.73
CA ASN A 80 -7.26 -3.80 19.80
C ASN A 80 -7.17 -3.35 18.33
N ASP A 81 -7.30 -2.04 18.05
CA ASP A 81 -7.18 -1.52 16.70
C ASP A 81 -5.72 -1.22 16.33
N GLY A 82 -5.08 -2.15 15.61
CA GLY A 82 -3.70 -1.99 15.16
C GLY A 82 -3.48 -0.81 14.20
N PHE A 83 -4.51 -0.37 13.46
CA PHE A 83 -4.38 0.83 12.62
C PHE A 83 -4.29 2.09 13.48
N LEU A 84 -5.10 2.21 14.55
CA LEU A 84 -5.01 3.33 15.48
C LEU A 84 -3.67 3.36 16.24
N TRP A 85 -3.08 2.20 16.56
CA TRP A 85 -1.70 2.13 17.05
C TRP A 85 -0.69 2.67 16.04
N SER A 86 -0.86 2.35 14.76
CA SER A 86 -0.01 2.86 13.67
C SER A 86 -0.15 4.37 13.51
N VAL A 87 -1.38 4.89 13.65
CA VAL A 87 -1.68 6.34 13.64
C VAL A 87 -0.92 7.02 14.77
N LEU A 88 -1.04 6.52 16.01
CA LEU A 88 -0.35 7.11 17.16
C LEU A 88 1.18 7.02 17.02
N GLY A 89 1.71 5.88 16.53
CA GLY A 89 3.14 5.72 16.26
C GLY A 89 3.68 6.73 15.24
N THR A 90 2.92 6.98 14.17
CA THR A 90 3.27 7.98 13.15
C THR A 90 3.26 9.39 13.72
N LEU A 91 2.29 9.71 14.58
CA LEU A 91 2.24 11.01 15.27
C LEU A 91 3.47 11.20 16.18
N TYR A 92 3.88 10.17 16.92
CA TYR A 92 5.07 10.23 17.76
C TYR A 92 6.36 10.39 16.95
N ASP A 93 6.53 9.66 15.84
CA ASP A 93 7.68 9.84 14.95
C ASP A 93 7.72 11.27 14.39
N ASN A 94 6.58 11.82 13.94
CA ASN A 94 6.48 13.20 13.48
C ASN A 94 6.69 14.26 14.59
N ALA A 95 6.67 13.85 15.85
CA ALA A 95 6.96 14.68 17.02
C ALA A 95 8.36 14.45 17.60
N ASP A 96 9.21 13.68 16.89
CA ASP A 96 10.56 13.29 17.29
C ASP A 96 10.62 12.43 18.57
N GLN A 97 9.54 11.69 18.88
CA GLN A 97 9.40 10.82 20.06
C GLN A 97 9.57 9.34 19.68
N SER A 98 10.77 9.00 19.20
CA SER A 98 11.07 7.68 18.62
C SER A 98 10.85 6.49 19.56
N THR A 99 11.05 6.66 20.87
CA THR A 99 10.81 5.61 21.88
C THR A 99 9.35 5.18 21.94
N ASP A 100 8.46 6.16 21.93
CA ASP A 100 7.02 5.98 22.09
C ASP A 100 6.41 5.52 20.76
N ALA A 101 6.95 6.04 19.64
CA ALA A 101 6.67 5.52 18.30
C ALA A 101 7.05 4.04 18.17
N ASN A 102 8.26 3.65 18.60
CA ASN A 102 8.71 2.24 18.58
C ASN A 102 7.76 1.32 19.35
N PHE A 103 7.26 1.76 20.51
CA PHE A 103 6.28 1.00 21.27
C PHE A 103 4.98 0.83 20.48
N CYS A 104 4.44 1.93 19.94
CA CYS A 104 3.19 1.92 19.19
C CYS A 104 3.27 1.03 17.94
N PHE A 105 4.33 1.13 17.15
CA PHE A 105 4.52 0.29 15.96
C PHE A 105 4.70 -1.19 16.31
N LYS A 106 5.36 -1.52 17.43
CA LYS A 106 5.45 -2.91 17.90
C LYS A 106 4.07 -3.47 18.28
N GLN A 107 3.21 -2.67 18.92
CA GLN A 107 1.84 -3.11 19.23
C GLN A 107 1.00 -3.24 17.95
N ALA A 108 1.11 -2.28 17.02
CA ALA A 108 0.46 -2.37 15.71
C ALA A 108 0.89 -3.64 14.97
N ALA A 109 2.20 -3.94 14.92
CA ALA A 109 2.73 -5.13 14.26
C ALA A 109 2.20 -6.44 14.85
N ARG A 110 1.96 -6.50 16.17
CA ARG A 110 1.35 -7.66 16.84
C ARG A 110 -0.11 -7.86 16.43
N LEU A 111 -0.84 -6.78 16.16
CA LEU A 111 -2.27 -6.81 15.87
C LEU A 111 -2.57 -6.97 14.36
N THR A 112 -1.81 -6.29 13.49
CA THR A 112 -2.08 -6.23 12.05
C THR A 112 -0.95 -6.74 11.17
N GLY A 113 0.20 -7.13 11.75
CA GLY A 113 1.38 -7.57 11.00
C GLY A 113 2.26 -6.41 10.53
N LYS A 114 3.24 -6.68 9.64
CA LYS A 114 4.18 -5.65 9.14
C LYS A 114 3.51 -4.55 8.33
N ILE A 115 2.41 -4.87 7.67
CA ILE A 115 1.60 -3.98 6.84
C ILE A 115 0.13 -4.27 7.12
N THR A 116 -0.74 -3.26 7.08
CA THR A 116 -2.18 -3.54 7.10
C THR A 116 -2.59 -4.44 5.93
N PRO A 117 -3.42 -5.47 6.16
CA PRO A 117 -3.74 -6.47 5.14
C PRO A 117 -4.52 -5.90 3.94
N PHE A 118 -5.29 -4.84 4.15
CA PHE A 118 -6.02 -4.09 3.13
C PHE A 118 -6.44 -2.72 3.67
N ILE A 119 -6.83 -1.82 2.77
CA ILE A 119 -7.36 -0.50 3.12
C ILE A 119 -8.84 -0.64 3.47
N LYS A 120 -9.19 -0.41 4.73
CA LYS A 120 -10.58 -0.57 5.21
C LYS A 120 -11.53 0.49 4.70
N GLN A 121 -11.06 1.73 4.56
CA GLN A 121 -11.88 2.87 4.18
C GLN A 121 -11.24 3.60 3.00
N TRP A 122 -12.01 3.73 1.92
CA TRP A 122 -11.69 4.50 0.75
C TRP A 122 -12.59 5.72 0.67
N ASN A 123 -12.02 6.86 0.33
CA ASN A 123 -12.74 8.11 0.15
C ASN A 123 -12.77 8.43 -1.34
N TYR A 124 -13.96 8.54 -1.90
CA TYR A 124 -14.20 8.81 -3.31
C TYR A 124 -14.64 10.26 -3.51
N LEU A 125 -14.08 10.93 -4.50
CA LEU A 125 -14.50 12.25 -4.96
C LEU A 125 -14.77 12.20 -6.47
N GLY A 126 -16.02 12.44 -6.83
CA GLY A 126 -16.52 12.42 -8.20
C GLY A 126 -18.04 12.22 -8.20
N PRO A 127 -18.66 12.00 -9.36
CA PRO A 127 -18.03 11.89 -10.68
C PRO A 127 -17.75 13.27 -11.27
N PHE A 128 -16.74 13.40 -12.11
CA PHE A 128 -16.46 14.58 -12.93
C PHE A 128 -16.45 14.22 -14.41
N VAL A 129 -16.76 15.19 -15.26
CA VAL A 129 -16.78 15.03 -16.73
C VAL A 129 -15.39 14.66 -17.25
N ILE A 130 -15.37 13.79 -18.27
CA ILE A 130 -14.17 13.47 -19.05
C ILE A 130 -14.21 14.26 -20.36
N GLY A 131 -13.18 15.07 -20.60
CA GLY A 131 -12.96 15.72 -21.89
C GLY A 131 -12.11 14.85 -22.80
N LYS A 132 -12.72 13.97 -23.61
CA LYS A 132 -11.93 13.11 -24.53
C LYS A 132 -11.06 13.88 -25.53
N THR A 133 -11.43 15.12 -25.84
CA THR A 133 -10.73 16.02 -26.76
C THR A 133 -9.83 17.04 -26.05
N GLU A 134 -9.92 17.16 -24.73
CA GLU A 134 -9.22 18.14 -23.91
C GLU A 134 -8.36 17.38 -22.91
N PHE A 135 -7.04 17.42 -23.09
CA PHE A 135 -6.01 16.81 -22.22
C PHE A 135 -6.54 16.55 -20.79
N ASP A 136 -6.97 15.32 -20.49
CA ASP A 136 -7.84 15.01 -19.34
C ASP A 136 -7.38 15.72 -18.06
N GLY A 137 -7.99 16.87 -17.77
CA GLY A 137 -7.58 17.74 -16.67
C GLY A 137 -7.89 17.10 -15.32
N ASP A 138 -7.07 17.38 -14.30
CA ASP A 138 -7.45 17.04 -12.93
C ASP A 138 -8.55 18.02 -12.48
N PRO A 139 -9.79 17.54 -12.25
CA PRO A 139 -10.91 18.40 -11.90
C PRO A 139 -10.72 19.13 -10.56
N VAL A 140 -9.77 18.68 -9.73
CA VAL A 140 -9.46 19.32 -8.45
C VAL A 140 -8.17 20.13 -8.46
N GLU A 141 -7.52 20.31 -9.61
CA GLU A 141 -6.27 21.08 -9.72
C GLU A 141 -6.44 22.52 -9.24
N ALA A 142 -7.56 23.17 -9.60
CA ALA A 142 -7.89 24.52 -9.16
C ALA A 142 -8.02 24.69 -7.63
N TYR A 143 -8.15 23.57 -6.89
CA TYR A 143 -8.21 23.53 -5.43
C TYR A 143 -6.86 23.13 -4.78
N GLY A 144 -5.77 23.20 -5.55
CA GLY A 144 -4.44 22.78 -5.14
C GLY A 144 -4.17 21.28 -5.35
N GLY A 145 -4.93 20.64 -6.24
CA GLY A 145 -4.78 19.24 -6.61
C GLY A 145 -5.26 18.25 -5.54
N ILE A 146 -5.26 16.96 -5.91
CA ILE A 146 -5.80 15.90 -5.04
C ILE A 146 -5.08 15.80 -3.69
N TYR A 147 -3.77 16.07 -3.63
CA TYR A 147 -2.98 15.98 -2.40
C TYR A 147 -3.41 16.99 -1.34
N ASN A 148 -3.87 18.17 -1.77
CA ASN A 148 -4.40 19.19 -0.87
C ASN A 148 -5.86 18.87 -0.50
N VAL A 149 -6.68 18.60 -1.52
CA VAL A 149 -8.12 18.36 -1.39
C VAL A 149 -8.44 17.15 -0.51
N SER A 150 -7.62 16.09 -0.57
CA SER A 150 -7.83 14.88 0.22
C SER A 150 -7.76 15.12 1.72
N LYS A 151 -7.05 16.16 2.20
CA LYS A 151 -6.96 16.49 3.64
C LYS A 151 -8.33 16.82 4.23
N TYR A 152 -9.27 17.25 3.39
CA TYR A 152 -10.61 17.66 3.79
C TYR A 152 -11.67 16.58 3.54
N ARG A 153 -11.27 15.34 3.22
CA ARG A 153 -12.20 14.25 2.85
C ARG A 153 -13.25 13.88 3.90
N GLU A 154 -12.98 14.22 5.16
CA GLU A 154 -13.91 14.01 6.26
C GLU A 154 -14.73 15.26 6.62
N HIS A 155 -14.49 16.42 6.01
CA HIS A 155 -15.19 17.67 6.28
C HIS A 155 -16.52 17.75 5.53
N LYS A 156 -17.63 17.86 6.26
CA LYS A 156 -18.99 17.91 5.68
C LYS A 156 -19.27 19.15 4.83
N ASN A 157 -18.55 20.25 5.09
CA ASN A 157 -18.78 21.53 4.41
C ASN A 157 -17.93 21.67 3.15
N GLN A 158 -17.01 20.74 2.88
CA GLN A 158 -16.19 20.79 1.69
C GLN A 158 -16.99 20.26 0.50
N LYS A 159 -17.24 21.13 -0.46
CA LYS A 159 -17.97 20.83 -1.69
C LYS A 159 -17.07 21.06 -2.90
N PHE A 160 -17.33 20.33 -3.97
CA PHE A 160 -16.71 20.48 -5.28
C PHE A 160 -17.81 20.53 -6.33
N TYR A 161 -17.49 20.97 -7.53
CA TYR A 161 -18.49 21.16 -8.58
C TYR A 161 -18.36 20.11 -9.68
N SER A 162 -19.49 19.63 -10.16
CA SER A 162 -19.56 18.68 -11.27
C SER A 162 -20.89 18.82 -12.01
N GLU A 163 -20.83 18.79 -13.34
CA GLU A 163 -21.99 18.84 -14.23
C GLU A 163 -22.87 17.58 -14.13
N PHE A 164 -22.35 16.48 -13.59
CA PHE A 164 -23.11 15.26 -13.39
C PHE A 164 -24.04 15.30 -12.18
N SER A 165 -23.85 16.24 -11.25
CA SER A 165 -24.63 16.31 -10.03
C SER A 165 -25.81 17.25 -10.17
N LEU A 166 -26.98 16.85 -9.67
CA LEU A 166 -28.13 17.73 -9.54
C LEU A 166 -27.80 18.87 -8.57
N GLY A 167 -27.88 20.11 -9.04
CA GLY A 167 -27.42 21.30 -8.30
C GLY A 167 -25.92 21.58 -8.42
N GLY A 168 -25.19 20.81 -9.22
CA GLY A 168 -23.80 21.07 -9.58
C GLY A 168 -22.79 20.77 -8.48
N GLU A 169 -23.19 20.29 -7.30
CA GLU A 169 -22.31 20.08 -6.15
C GLU A 169 -22.10 18.59 -5.86
N ILE A 170 -20.87 18.20 -5.54
CA ILE A 170 -20.50 16.88 -5.05
C ILE A 170 -19.67 16.98 -3.76
N THR A 171 -19.72 15.92 -2.97
CA THR A 171 -18.96 15.78 -1.73
C THR A 171 -18.23 14.45 -1.71
N TRP A 172 -17.25 14.32 -0.81
CA TRP A 172 -16.60 13.04 -0.55
C TRP A 172 -17.60 11.97 -0.11
N GLN A 173 -17.44 10.78 -0.68
CA GLN A 173 -18.20 9.58 -0.34
C GLN A 173 -17.27 8.54 0.26
N VAL A 174 -17.78 7.73 1.18
CA VAL A 174 -16.99 6.70 1.88
C VAL A 174 -17.41 5.33 1.39
N TYR A 175 -16.43 4.54 0.97
CA TYR A 175 -16.57 3.14 0.59
C TYR A 175 -15.73 2.27 1.51
N ASN A 176 -16.36 1.28 2.13
CA ASN A 176 -15.70 0.39 3.08
C ASN A 176 -15.38 -0.96 2.44
N GLN A 177 -14.12 -1.38 2.56
CA GLN A 177 -13.67 -2.71 2.21
C GLN A 177 -13.77 -3.62 3.45
N ARG A 178 -14.23 -4.85 3.31
CA ARG A 178 -14.46 -5.76 4.45
C ARG A 178 -13.36 -6.81 4.60
N GLN A 179 -12.82 -7.28 3.49
CA GLN A 179 -11.78 -8.31 3.45
C GLN A 179 -10.72 -8.00 2.39
N PRO A 180 -9.52 -8.60 2.49
CA PRO A 180 -8.50 -8.48 1.46
C PRO A 180 -9.04 -8.92 0.10
N LYS A 181 -8.60 -8.25 -0.97
CA LYS A 181 -8.99 -8.53 -2.37
C LYS A 181 -10.47 -8.35 -2.71
N ASP A 182 -11.26 -7.74 -1.82
CA ASP A 182 -12.60 -7.26 -2.19
C ASP A 182 -12.52 -6.27 -3.35
N VAL A 183 -13.37 -6.47 -4.35
CA VAL A 183 -13.56 -5.50 -5.44
C VAL A 183 -14.53 -4.42 -4.97
N MET A 184 -14.02 -3.20 -4.85
CA MET A 184 -14.83 -2.03 -4.55
C MET A 184 -15.54 -1.55 -5.80
N LYS A 185 -16.88 -1.58 -5.77
CA LYS A 185 -17.72 -1.08 -6.86
C LYS A 185 -18.14 0.35 -6.57
N ILE A 186 -17.69 1.27 -7.42
CA ILE A 186 -18.04 2.68 -7.35
C ILE A 186 -19.05 2.97 -8.44
N ALA A 187 -20.26 3.26 -8.03
CA ALA A 187 -21.37 3.62 -8.90
C ALA A 187 -21.89 5.00 -8.48
N PRO A 188 -21.49 6.07 -9.17
CA PRO A 188 -21.97 7.41 -8.87
C PRO A 188 -23.49 7.50 -9.00
N THR A 189 -24.12 8.27 -8.11
CA THR A 189 -25.58 8.51 -8.13
C THR A 189 -25.91 9.58 -9.18
N VAL A 190 -26.04 9.16 -10.43
CA VAL A 190 -26.36 10.03 -11.58
C VAL A 190 -27.49 9.38 -12.38
N ASN A 191 -28.44 10.19 -12.87
CA ASN A 191 -29.50 9.72 -13.77
C ASN A 191 -28.95 9.56 -15.20
N TRP A 192 -28.20 8.48 -15.43
CA TRP A 192 -27.55 8.25 -16.72
C TRP A 192 -28.55 8.20 -17.88
N ASN A 193 -29.73 7.62 -17.69
CA ASN A 193 -30.75 7.50 -18.75
C ASN A 193 -31.25 8.86 -19.23
N GLU A 194 -31.51 9.78 -18.30
CA GLU A 194 -31.91 11.14 -18.63
C GLU A 194 -30.81 11.86 -19.41
N LEU A 195 -29.56 11.79 -18.94
CA LEU A 195 -28.43 12.41 -19.62
C LEU A 195 -28.18 11.84 -21.01
N ILE A 196 -28.29 10.51 -21.17
CA ILE A 196 -28.16 9.84 -22.47
C ILE A 196 -29.24 10.33 -23.43
N ASN A 197 -30.50 10.43 -22.97
CA ASN A 197 -31.61 10.88 -23.80
C ASN A 197 -31.47 12.35 -24.19
N THR A 198 -31.10 13.23 -23.24
CA THR A 198 -30.96 14.67 -23.48
C THR A 198 -29.81 14.98 -24.44
N LEU A 199 -28.68 14.28 -24.32
CA LEU A 199 -27.51 14.51 -25.17
C LEU A 199 -27.44 13.59 -26.39
N SER A 200 -28.36 12.63 -26.52
CA SER A 200 -28.37 11.58 -27.54
C SER A 200 -27.01 10.86 -27.68
N SER A 201 -26.30 10.66 -26.56
CA SER A 201 -24.93 10.15 -26.57
C SER A 201 -24.65 9.24 -25.38
N MET A 202 -24.12 8.04 -25.66
CA MET A 202 -23.61 7.13 -24.62
C MET A 202 -22.31 7.63 -24.00
N GLY A 203 -21.61 8.57 -24.63
CA GLY A 203 -20.35 9.14 -24.12
C GLY A 203 -20.52 9.83 -22.78
N ILE A 204 -21.71 10.39 -22.49
CA ILE A 204 -21.99 11.06 -21.20
C ILE A 204 -21.93 10.12 -20.00
N THR A 205 -21.97 8.80 -20.22
CA THR A 205 -21.84 7.81 -19.15
C THR A 205 -20.41 7.61 -18.66
N GLU A 206 -19.43 8.20 -19.35
CA GLU A 206 -18.03 8.15 -18.98
C GLU A 206 -17.69 9.28 -18.01
N TRP A 207 -16.99 8.93 -16.94
CA TRP A 207 -16.67 9.86 -15.87
C TRP A 207 -15.31 9.55 -15.27
N GLN A 208 -14.73 10.58 -14.65
CA GLN A 208 -13.49 10.46 -13.89
C GLN A 208 -13.69 10.88 -12.43
N GLY A 209 -12.78 10.47 -11.57
CA GLY A 209 -12.78 10.85 -10.17
C GLY A 209 -11.50 10.44 -9.47
N TRP A 210 -11.46 10.67 -8.17
CA TRP A 210 -10.35 10.29 -7.32
C TRP A 210 -10.82 9.37 -6.21
N VAL A 211 -9.99 8.37 -5.90
CA VAL A 211 -10.13 7.54 -4.71
C VAL A 211 -8.87 7.62 -3.87
N VAL A 212 -9.07 7.81 -2.57
CA VAL A 212 -7.98 7.99 -1.60
C VAL A 212 -8.15 7.00 -0.45
N GLY A 213 -7.10 6.24 -0.17
CA GLY A 213 -7.05 5.26 0.91
C GLY A 213 -5.77 5.38 1.72
N GLU A 214 -5.81 4.98 2.99
CA GLU A 214 -4.62 4.94 3.85
C GLU A 214 -4.34 3.51 4.31
N PHE A 215 -3.07 3.15 4.30
CA PHE A 215 -2.55 1.90 4.87
C PHE A 215 -1.40 2.20 5.82
N SER A 216 -1.03 1.25 6.67
CA SER A 216 0.09 1.41 7.60
C SER A 216 1.19 0.40 7.38
N LEU A 217 2.42 0.86 7.60
CA LEU A 217 3.62 0.05 7.76
C LEU A 217 4.11 0.14 9.19
N ASN A 218 4.33 -1.00 9.81
CA ASN A 218 4.69 -1.11 11.22
C ASN A 218 6.18 -1.43 11.43
N ASP A 219 6.91 -1.59 10.34
CA ASP A 219 8.34 -1.88 10.35
C ASP A 219 9.04 -0.97 9.33
N ASP A 220 10.30 -0.65 9.59
CA ASP A 220 11.02 0.34 8.80
C ASP A 220 11.63 -0.26 7.52
N ARG A 221 11.83 0.57 6.50
CA ARG A 221 12.49 0.25 5.22
C ARG A 221 12.00 -1.05 4.54
N GLN A 222 10.69 -1.28 4.53
CA GLN A 222 10.12 -2.49 3.93
C GLN A 222 10.00 -2.37 2.42
N ASN A 223 10.26 -3.49 1.72
CA ASN A 223 9.92 -3.63 0.30
C ASN A 223 8.45 -4.02 0.17
N VAL A 224 7.62 -3.04 -0.18
CA VAL A 224 6.19 -3.19 -0.42
C VAL A 224 5.95 -3.45 -1.89
N ALA A 225 5.25 -4.53 -2.20
CA ALA A 225 4.71 -4.81 -3.51
C ALA A 225 3.23 -4.37 -3.53
N LEU A 226 2.91 -3.42 -4.41
CA LEU A 226 1.57 -2.90 -4.64
C LEU A 226 1.06 -3.34 -6.00
N GLN A 227 -0.20 -3.72 -6.06
CA GLN A 227 -0.93 -3.94 -7.31
C GLN A 227 -2.32 -3.33 -7.17
N CYS A 228 -2.78 -2.56 -8.14
CA CYS A 228 -4.21 -2.33 -8.30
C CYS A 228 -4.68 -2.63 -9.71
N LEU A 229 -5.77 -3.38 -9.81
CA LEU A 229 -6.31 -3.85 -11.08
C LEU A 229 -7.11 -2.76 -11.78
N GLY A 230 -7.03 -2.71 -13.11
CA GLY A 230 -7.78 -1.79 -13.97
C GLY A 230 -7.22 -0.37 -14.05
N HIS A 231 -6.04 -0.12 -13.48
CA HIS A 231 -5.46 1.22 -13.37
C HIS A 231 -4.04 1.25 -13.92
N HIS A 232 -3.73 2.29 -14.70
CA HIS A 232 -2.39 2.46 -15.29
C HIS A 232 -1.42 3.10 -14.31
N THR A 233 -1.83 4.20 -13.70
CA THR A 233 -1.01 4.98 -12.77
C THR A 233 -1.75 5.20 -11.47
N ILE A 234 -1.01 5.04 -10.38
CA ILE A 234 -1.45 5.21 -9.00
C ILE A 234 -0.38 6.02 -8.29
N TYR A 235 -0.71 6.71 -7.22
CA TYR A 235 0.27 7.46 -6.45
C TYR A 235 0.31 6.95 -5.02
N VAL A 236 1.50 6.68 -4.49
CA VAL A 236 1.72 6.37 -3.08
C VAL A 236 2.55 7.50 -2.50
N ASP A 237 1.97 8.28 -1.59
CA ASP A 237 2.59 9.50 -1.03
C ASP A 237 3.12 10.47 -2.11
N GLY A 238 2.41 10.55 -3.24
CA GLY A 238 2.78 11.39 -4.37
C GLY A 238 3.75 10.76 -5.37
N ILE A 239 4.33 9.59 -5.06
CA ILE A 239 5.22 8.86 -5.97
C ILE A 239 4.38 8.09 -6.97
N PRO A 240 4.57 8.28 -8.30
CA PRO A 240 3.84 7.54 -9.31
C PRO A 240 4.27 6.06 -9.35
N VAL A 241 3.27 5.20 -9.46
CA VAL A 241 3.39 3.74 -9.42
C VAL A 241 2.57 3.16 -10.56
N THR A 242 3.13 2.14 -11.23
CA THR A 242 2.43 1.41 -12.28
C THR A 242 1.43 0.43 -11.67
N GLY A 243 0.17 0.52 -12.08
CA GLY A 243 -0.87 -0.45 -11.74
C GLY A 243 -0.98 -1.58 -12.77
N ASP A 244 -1.99 -2.44 -12.63
CA ASP A 244 -2.27 -3.56 -13.53
C ASP A 244 -3.52 -3.27 -14.37
N VAL A 245 -3.35 -2.50 -15.44
CA VAL A 245 -4.42 -2.09 -16.38
C VAL A 245 -5.22 -3.28 -16.91
N TYR A 246 -4.54 -4.41 -17.15
CA TYR A 246 -5.09 -5.56 -17.85
C TYR A 246 -5.59 -6.66 -16.93
N HIS A 247 -5.69 -6.40 -15.63
CA HIS A 247 -6.20 -7.36 -14.65
C HIS A 247 -5.45 -8.70 -14.68
N ARG A 248 -4.14 -8.69 -14.93
CA ARG A 248 -3.35 -9.92 -15.05
C ARG A 248 -3.09 -10.60 -13.72
N ASN A 249 -3.26 -9.89 -12.59
CA ASN A 249 -3.06 -10.40 -11.24
C ASN A 249 -1.64 -10.93 -10.99
N GLN A 250 -0.67 -10.46 -11.80
CA GLN A 250 0.73 -10.89 -11.78
C GLN A 250 1.69 -9.70 -11.61
N PHE A 251 1.24 -8.49 -11.97
CA PHE A 251 2.09 -7.31 -11.95
C PHE A 251 1.97 -6.59 -10.62
N PHE A 252 3.02 -6.71 -9.81
CA PHE A 252 3.21 -5.89 -8.61
C PHE A 252 4.35 -4.92 -8.85
N PHE A 253 4.16 -3.69 -8.41
CA PHE A 253 5.19 -2.67 -8.40
C PHE A 253 5.86 -2.61 -7.02
N GLY A 254 7.20 -2.66 -7.00
CA GLY A 254 8.00 -2.63 -5.78
C GLY A 254 8.33 -1.21 -5.32
N LEU A 255 8.11 -0.92 -4.05
CA LEU A 255 8.39 0.35 -3.38
C LEU A 255 9.16 0.09 -2.09
N GLN A 256 10.10 0.97 -1.74
CA GLN A 256 10.64 1.00 -0.39
C GLN A 256 9.94 2.12 0.38
N LEU A 257 9.34 1.75 1.50
CA LEU A 257 8.62 2.67 2.37
C LEU A 257 9.14 2.50 3.81
N ASN A 258 9.24 3.61 4.52
CA ASN A 258 9.54 3.60 5.95
C ASN A 258 8.28 3.22 6.74
N ARG A 259 8.42 2.98 8.03
CA ARG A 259 7.23 2.80 8.88
C ARG A 259 6.39 4.07 8.91
N GLY A 260 5.09 3.93 9.11
CA GLY A 260 4.16 5.05 9.20
C GLY A 260 2.85 4.81 8.48
N LEU A 261 2.11 5.90 8.28
CA LEU A 261 0.91 5.92 7.45
C LEU A 261 1.25 6.40 6.04
N HIS A 262 0.75 5.65 5.06
CA HIS A 262 0.93 5.93 3.66
C HIS A 262 -0.42 6.10 2.98
N THR A 263 -0.50 7.02 2.04
CA THR A 263 -1.73 7.34 1.31
C THR A 263 -1.62 6.89 -0.14
N ILE A 264 -2.61 6.12 -0.60
CA ILE A 264 -2.78 5.75 -2.00
C ILE A 264 -3.80 6.68 -2.63
N TYR A 265 -3.44 7.27 -3.77
CA TYR A 265 -4.31 8.07 -4.62
C TYR A 265 -4.48 7.37 -5.96
N VAL A 266 -5.73 7.09 -6.31
CA VAL A 266 -6.09 6.44 -7.56
C VAL A 266 -6.98 7.38 -8.35
N ARG A 267 -6.55 7.75 -9.56
CA ARG A 267 -7.42 8.43 -10.51
C ARG A 267 -8.29 7.38 -11.18
N LEU A 268 -9.59 7.46 -10.97
CA LEU A 268 -10.57 6.57 -11.56
C LEU A 268 -11.03 7.10 -12.90
N ARG A 269 -11.27 6.16 -13.82
CA ARG A 269 -12.11 6.35 -14.99
C ARG A 269 -13.10 5.20 -15.05
N GLY A 270 -14.35 5.52 -15.33
CA GLY A 270 -15.43 4.55 -15.36
C GLY A 270 -16.46 4.89 -16.41
N LYS A 271 -17.30 3.91 -16.72
CA LYS A 271 -18.51 4.07 -17.54
C LYS A 271 -19.68 3.51 -16.76
N VAL A 272 -20.62 4.38 -16.34
CA VAL A 272 -21.69 4.10 -15.37
C VAL A 272 -21.16 3.75 -13.97
N GLY A 273 -20.20 2.84 -13.86
CA GLY A 273 -19.45 2.52 -12.65
C GLY A 273 -17.98 2.19 -12.94
N ALA A 274 -17.23 2.00 -11.87
CA ALA A 274 -15.84 1.59 -11.88
C ALA A 274 -15.57 0.56 -10.78
N ASN A 275 -14.63 -0.34 -11.03
CA ASN A 275 -14.17 -1.31 -10.06
C ASN A 275 -12.75 -0.92 -9.61
N LEU A 276 -12.49 -0.99 -8.31
CA LEU A 276 -11.15 -0.82 -7.76
C LEU A 276 -10.82 -2.02 -6.87
N MET A 277 -9.65 -2.62 -7.10
CA MET A 277 -9.09 -3.63 -6.22
C MET A 277 -7.59 -3.39 -6.09
N CYS A 278 -7.14 -3.09 -4.88
CA CYS A 278 -5.73 -2.93 -4.55
C CYS A 278 -5.26 -4.02 -3.59
N SER A 279 -4.09 -4.60 -3.85
CA SER A 279 -3.41 -5.59 -3.02
C SER A 279 -2.05 -5.04 -2.58
N LEU A 280 -1.78 -5.17 -1.28
CA LEU A 280 -0.56 -4.71 -0.62
C LEU A 280 0.11 -5.91 0.04
N GLN A 281 1.41 -6.09 -0.18
CA GLN A 281 2.17 -7.15 0.47
C GLN A 281 3.62 -6.73 0.72
N VAL A 282 4.18 -7.18 1.83
CA VAL A 282 5.63 -7.06 2.08
C VAL A 282 6.34 -8.26 1.48
N LYS A 283 7.28 -8.02 0.56
CA LYS A 283 8.09 -9.06 -0.06
C LYS A 283 9.42 -9.22 0.68
N GLN A 284 9.61 -10.38 1.33
CA GLN A 284 10.90 -10.72 1.97
C GLN A 284 11.99 -11.00 0.92
N VAL A 285 11.63 -11.73 -0.13
CA VAL A 285 12.49 -11.94 -1.30
C VAL A 285 12.14 -10.88 -2.34
N PRO A 286 13.12 -10.12 -2.84
CA PRO A 286 12.87 -8.97 -3.71
C PRO A 286 12.57 -9.38 -5.17
N PHE A 287 12.31 -10.66 -5.43
CA PHE A 287 12.01 -11.19 -6.76
C PHE A 287 11.09 -12.40 -6.67
N GLU A 288 10.46 -12.73 -7.78
CA GLU A 288 9.60 -13.90 -7.91
C GLU A 288 9.74 -14.52 -9.29
N VAL A 289 9.87 -15.84 -9.32
CA VAL A 289 9.81 -16.64 -10.54
C VAL A 289 8.35 -16.96 -10.78
N LEU A 290 7.80 -16.43 -11.87
CA LEU A 290 6.40 -16.58 -12.22
C LEU A 290 6.20 -17.81 -13.12
N ASN A 291 4.97 -18.32 -13.12
CA ASN A 291 4.61 -19.44 -13.97
C ASN A 291 4.72 -19.03 -15.45
N PRO A 292 5.39 -19.83 -16.29
CA PRO A 292 5.45 -19.57 -17.73
C PRO A 292 4.06 -19.74 -18.34
N HIS A 293 3.67 -18.79 -19.21
CA HIS A 293 2.39 -18.85 -19.94
C HIS A 293 2.40 -19.91 -21.04
N TYR A 294 3.58 -20.24 -21.56
CA TYR A 294 3.75 -21.22 -22.63
C TYR A 294 4.81 -22.22 -22.21
N LEU A 295 4.46 -23.50 -22.31
CA LEU A 295 5.36 -24.62 -22.11
C LEU A 295 5.46 -25.42 -23.42
N PRO A 296 6.57 -26.12 -23.65
CA PRO A 296 6.69 -27.08 -24.75
C PRO A 296 5.59 -28.15 -24.66
N ASP A 297 5.04 -28.54 -25.80
CA ASP A 297 4.04 -29.60 -25.87
C ASP A 297 4.70 -30.99 -25.80
N ILE A 298 3.96 -31.98 -25.32
CA ILE A 298 4.37 -33.39 -25.39
C ILE A 298 3.39 -34.10 -26.33
N VAL A 299 3.89 -34.62 -27.45
CA VAL A 299 3.11 -35.38 -28.44
C VAL A 299 3.76 -36.75 -28.61
N ASP A 300 2.99 -37.81 -28.35
CA ASP A 300 3.45 -39.20 -28.44
C ASP A 300 4.77 -39.47 -27.70
N GLY A 301 4.91 -38.91 -26.49
CA GLY A 301 6.11 -39.05 -25.65
C GLY A 301 7.31 -38.22 -26.10
N HIS A 302 7.17 -37.40 -27.15
CA HIS A 302 8.20 -36.50 -27.65
C HIS A 302 7.90 -35.06 -27.25
N VAL A 303 8.90 -34.35 -26.73
CA VAL A 303 8.76 -32.93 -26.40
C VAL A 303 8.96 -32.09 -27.67
N PHE A 304 7.95 -31.31 -28.03
CA PHE A 304 7.98 -30.40 -29.17
C PHE A 304 8.38 -29.00 -28.71
N GLY A 305 9.56 -28.59 -29.15
CA GLY A 305 10.19 -27.34 -28.72
C GLY A 305 11.27 -27.59 -27.68
N LYS A 306 12.28 -26.71 -27.67
CA LYS A 306 13.45 -26.79 -26.77
C LYS A 306 13.59 -25.57 -25.87
N HIS A 307 12.70 -24.60 -26.02
CA HIS A 307 12.78 -23.30 -25.37
C HIS A 307 11.69 -23.14 -24.33
N ILE A 308 12.06 -22.61 -23.17
CA ILE A 308 11.13 -22.23 -22.10
C ILE A 308 11.43 -20.79 -21.74
N ALA A 309 10.41 -19.94 -21.75
CA ALA A 309 10.51 -18.56 -21.32
C ALA A 309 9.91 -18.45 -19.91
N ILE A 310 10.76 -18.35 -18.89
CA ILE A 310 10.32 -18.24 -17.49
C ILE A 310 10.28 -16.76 -17.09
N PRO A 311 9.09 -16.17 -16.88
CA PRO A 311 8.99 -14.79 -16.44
C PRO A 311 9.56 -14.64 -15.02
N VAL A 312 10.46 -13.68 -14.83
CA VAL A 312 10.98 -13.33 -13.51
C VAL A 312 10.66 -11.86 -13.23
N ALA A 313 10.02 -11.62 -12.09
CA ALA A 313 9.65 -10.30 -11.63
C ALA A 313 10.68 -9.77 -10.63
N ASN A 314 11.16 -8.53 -10.84
CA ASN A 314 12.00 -7.82 -9.90
C ASN A 314 11.17 -6.83 -9.08
N TYR A 315 10.91 -7.16 -7.82
CA TYR A 315 10.20 -6.28 -6.87
C TYR A 315 11.15 -5.42 -6.04
N HIS A 316 12.46 -5.48 -6.27
CA HIS A 316 13.38 -4.58 -5.62
C HIS A 316 13.14 -3.16 -6.11
N PHE A 317 13.07 -2.19 -5.21
CA PHE A 317 12.80 -0.78 -5.53
C PHE A 317 13.94 -0.08 -6.30
N SER A 318 15.21 -0.45 -6.04
CA SER A 318 16.38 0.24 -6.63
C SER A 318 17.46 -0.66 -7.27
N LYS A 319 17.45 -1.98 -7.05
CA LYS A 319 18.52 -2.86 -7.51
C LYS A 319 18.09 -3.69 -8.72
N TRP A 320 19.02 -3.82 -9.65
CA TRP A 320 18.90 -4.75 -10.77
C TRP A 320 19.14 -6.17 -10.30
N ILE A 321 18.43 -7.12 -10.93
CA ILE A 321 18.68 -8.54 -10.75
C ILE A 321 19.42 -9.04 -11.98
N LYS A 322 20.58 -9.67 -11.76
CA LYS A 322 21.34 -10.33 -12.81
C LYS A 322 21.17 -11.84 -12.72
N ILE A 323 20.65 -12.43 -13.79
CA ILE A 323 20.50 -13.88 -13.93
C ILE A 323 21.59 -14.35 -14.89
N SER A 324 22.57 -15.06 -14.34
CA SER A 324 23.76 -15.52 -15.08
C SER A 324 23.86 -17.04 -15.19
N LYS A 325 23.07 -17.79 -14.44
CA LYS A 325 23.12 -19.26 -14.42
C LYS A 325 21.75 -19.84 -14.06
N ILE A 326 21.45 -20.99 -14.64
CA ILE A 326 20.37 -21.87 -14.22
C ILE A 326 20.94 -23.23 -13.86
N LYS A 327 20.28 -23.97 -12.96
CA LYS A 327 20.64 -25.33 -12.59
C LYS A 327 19.37 -26.13 -12.33
N LEU A 328 19.35 -27.38 -12.81
CA LEU A 328 18.35 -28.36 -12.41
C LEU A 328 18.57 -28.76 -10.94
N VAL A 329 17.53 -28.60 -10.13
CA VAL A 329 17.59 -28.93 -8.68
C VAL A 329 17.11 -30.35 -8.44
N ASP A 330 16.04 -30.75 -9.12
CA ASP A 330 15.42 -32.06 -8.96
C ASP A 330 14.81 -32.53 -10.29
N GLN A 331 14.90 -33.83 -10.54
CA GLN A 331 14.23 -34.53 -11.63
C GLN A 331 13.80 -35.89 -11.08
N SER A 332 12.50 -36.06 -10.92
CA SER A 332 11.96 -37.24 -10.26
C SER A 332 11.89 -38.46 -11.18
N HIS A 333 11.69 -38.26 -12.50
CA HIS A 333 11.44 -39.33 -13.47
C HIS A 333 11.95 -38.94 -14.87
N GLY A 334 12.11 -39.93 -15.75
CA GLY A 334 12.43 -39.73 -17.17
C GLY A 334 13.93 -39.60 -17.47
N ASN A 335 14.26 -39.46 -18.76
CA ASN A 335 15.63 -39.29 -19.24
C ASN A 335 16.23 -37.97 -18.72
N ASP A 336 17.52 -37.99 -18.36
CA ASP A 336 18.22 -36.83 -17.83
C ASP A 336 18.02 -35.59 -18.71
N ILE A 337 17.66 -34.46 -18.10
CA ILE A 337 17.48 -33.18 -18.78
C ILE A 337 18.59 -32.22 -18.36
N THR A 338 19.17 -31.54 -19.34
CA THR A 338 20.10 -30.44 -19.10
C THR A 338 19.44 -29.12 -19.47
N PHE A 339 19.71 -28.07 -18.71
CA PHE A 339 19.22 -26.73 -18.95
C PHE A 339 20.37 -25.76 -19.18
N GLU A 340 20.24 -24.91 -20.19
CA GLU A 340 21.19 -23.88 -20.58
C GLU A 340 20.48 -22.54 -20.65
N LEU A 341 21.07 -21.51 -20.03
CA LEU A 341 20.56 -20.15 -20.14
C LEU A 341 20.97 -19.59 -21.51
N LEU A 342 20.00 -19.14 -22.31
CA LEU A 342 20.28 -18.69 -23.68
C LEU A 342 21.08 -17.38 -23.71
N ASN A 343 20.74 -16.43 -22.83
CA ASN A 343 21.45 -15.17 -22.64
C ASN A 343 21.40 -14.77 -21.17
N GLN A 344 22.44 -14.07 -20.67
CA GLN A 344 22.34 -13.39 -19.38
C GLN A 344 21.25 -12.33 -19.43
N VAL A 345 20.43 -12.26 -18.38
CA VAL A 345 19.32 -11.31 -18.31
C VAL A 345 19.55 -10.39 -17.11
N ASN A 346 19.44 -9.08 -17.36
CA ASN A 346 19.42 -8.06 -16.32
C ASN A 346 18.01 -7.49 -16.24
N ILE A 347 17.38 -7.59 -15.07
CA ILE A 347 16.00 -7.15 -14.85
C ILE A 347 16.03 -5.92 -13.97
N ALA A 348 15.58 -4.77 -14.49
CA ALA A 348 15.56 -3.53 -13.73
C ALA A 348 14.49 -3.57 -12.62
N PRO A 349 14.59 -2.70 -11.60
CA PRO A 349 13.53 -2.51 -10.60
C PRO A 349 12.13 -2.37 -11.21
N GLY A 350 11.16 -3.12 -10.68
CA GLY A 350 9.77 -3.08 -11.13
C GLY A 350 9.49 -3.75 -12.48
N GLN A 351 10.50 -4.33 -13.14
CA GLN A 351 10.32 -5.02 -14.42
C GLN A 351 10.04 -6.51 -14.25
N ILE A 352 9.32 -7.05 -15.23
CA ILE A 352 9.17 -8.49 -15.45
C ILE A 352 9.75 -8.80 -16.82
N LEU A 353 10.73 -9.70 -16.87
CA LEU A 353 11.34 -10.13 -18.14
C LEU A 353 11.36 -11.66 -18.23
N PRO A 354 11.15 -12.22 -19.43
CA PRO A 354 11.32 -13.64 -19.66
C PRO A 354 12.80 -14.03 -19.64
N VAL A 355 13.12 -15.02 -18.83
CA VAL A 355 14.41 -15.72 -18.83
C VAL A 355 14.31 -16.89 -19.77
N ASN A 356 14.97 -16.78 -20.92
CA ASN A 356 14.91 -17.78 -21.97
C ASN A 356 15.91 -18.90 -21.70
N ILE A 357 15.40 -20.11 -21.56
CA ILE A 357 16.17 -21.30 -21.25
C ILE A 357 16.01 -22.29 -22.40
N VAL A 358 17.10 -22.97 -22.74
CA VAL A 358 17.10 -24.12 -23.63
C VAL A 358 17.23 -25.37 -22.79
N PHE A 359 16.42 -26.38 -23.03
CA PHE A 359 16.63 -27.70 -22.43
C PHE A 359 16.99 -28.74 -23.49
N ARG A 360 17.74 -29.76 -23.08
CA ARG A 360 18.11 -30.90 -23.91
C ARG A 360 17.89 -32.18 -23.11
N ILE A 361 17.21 -33.13 -23.72
CA ILE A 361 17.09 -34.49 -23.19
C ILE A 361 18.38 -35.21 -23.54
N VAL A 362 19.13 -35.64 -22.54
CA VAL A 362 20.26 -36.54 -22.69
C VAL A 362 19.67 -37.88 -23.11
N ARG A 363 19.82 -38.21 -24.39
CA ARG A 363 19.50 -39.55 -24.87
C ARG A 363 20.66 -40.45 -24.51
N ASP A 364 20.39 -41.55 -23.83
CA ASP A 364 21.34 -42.64 -23.78
C ASP A 364 21.71 -43.00 -25.22
N ILE A 365 23.00 -42.94 -25.52
CA ILE A 365 23.53 -43.52 -26.75
C ILE A 365 23.32 -45.03 -26.57
N ALA A 366 22.27 -45.56 -27.19
CA ALA A 366 22.08 -46.99 -27.28
C ALA A 366 23.32 -47.57 -27.97
N MET A 367 24.07 -48.40 -27.25
CA MET A 367 25.06 -49.33 -27.79
C MET A 367 24.37 -50.38 -28.67
#